data_AF-A0A3M1TXQ0-F1
#
_entry.id   AF-A0A3M1TXQ0-F1
#
_cell.length_a   1.000
_cell.length_b   1.000
_cell.length_c   1.000
_cell.angle_alpha   90.00
_cell.angle_beta   90.00
_cell.angle_gamma   90.00
#
_symmetry.space_group_name_H-M   'P 1'
#
loop_
_entity.id
_entity.type
_entity.pdbx_description
1 polymer ?
#
loop_
_entity_poly.entity_id
_entity_poly.type
_entity_poly.pdbx_seq_one_letter_code
_entity_poly.pdbx_strand_id
1 'polypeptide(L)'
;IFYGTGLAPAILTLRRKKLPERKGKVIVIDASSIYRKGRAQNFLDPEHAEQIVAWVQAFEDVEDRTRVVTLEEIEKEDWTLNISRYVLPPIGEDIPPLPEAVAAFKQALADARAAADRLREVLTKGGWLR
;
A
#
# COMPACT_ATOMS: atom_id res chain seq x y z
N ILE A 1 15.89 -2.82 0.85
CA ILE A 1 14.83 -2.06 0.15
C ILE A 1 15.09 -0.59 0.46
N PHE A 2 15.16 0.28 -0.56
CA PHE A 2 15.78 1.62 -0.59
C PHE A 2 16.15 2.30 0.75
N TYR A 3 17.37 2.83 0.84
CA TYR A 3 17.80 3.66 1.96
C TYR A 3 17.19 5.06 1.86
N GLY A 4 16.66 5.58 2.97
CA GLY A 4 16.37 7.01 3.14
C GLY A 4 15.07 7.54 2.53
N THR A 5 14.22 6.70 1.92
CA THR A 5 12.90 7.13 1.44
C THR A 5 11.82 6.12 1.86
N GLY A 6 10.63 6.62 2.23
CA GLY A 6 9.47 5.78 2.56
C GLY A 6 8.65 5.39 1.32
N LEU A 7 9.16 5.63 0.11
CA LEU A 7 8.44 5.31 -1.12
C LEU A 7 8.45 3.81 -1.35
N ALA A 8 7.28 3.24 -1.64
CA ALA A 8 7.14 1.86 -2.03
C ALA A 8 7.67 1.67 -3.46
N PRO A 9 8.71 0.84 -3.68
CA PRO A 9 9.19 0.59 -5.03
C PRO A 9 8.35 -0.44 -5.75
N ALA A 10 8.29 -0.32 -7.08
CA ALA A 10 7.67 -1.31 -7.96
C ALA A 10 8.67 -1.80 -9.00
N ILE A 11 8.55 -3.08 -9.38
CA ILE A 11 9.35 -3.71 -10.44
C ILE A 11 8.40 -4.10 -11.57
N LEU A 12 8.62 -3.55 -12.76
CA LEU A 12 7.84 -3.89 -13.96
C LEU A 12 8.65 -4.81 -14.87
N THR A 13 8.14 -6.03 -15.09
CA THR A 13 8.74 -6.98 -16.03
C THR A 13 7.91 -7.06 -17.31
N LEU A 14 8.47 -6.56 -18.41
CA LEU A 14 7.83 -6.61 -19.73
C LEU A 14 8.40 -7.76 -20.56
N ARG A 15 7.52 -8.59 -21.13
CA ARG A 15 7.91 -9.73 -21.96
C ARG A 15 7.24 -9.65 -23.32
N ARG A 16 8.06 -9.53 -24.39
CA ARG A 16 7.57 -9.45 -25.77
C ARG A 16 6.88 -10.74 -26.25
N LYS A 17 7.37 -11.91 -25.81
CA LYS A 17 6.82 -13.22 -26.16
C LYS A 17 6.31 -13.92 -24.90
N LYS A 18 4.99 -13.94 -24.71
CA LYS A 18 4.32 -14.66 -23.62
C LYS A 18 3.76 -16.00 -24.14
N LEU A 19 3.63 -16.97 -23.23
CA LEU A 19 2.86 -18.18 -23.49
C LEU A 19 1.43 -17.81 -23.90
N PRO A 20 0.76 -18.58 -24.78
CA PRO A 20 -0.57 -18.26 -25.30
C PRO A 20 -1.58 -17.85 -24.22
N GLU A 21 -1.61 -18.59 -23.10
CA GLU A 21 -2.53 -18.41 -21.97
C GLU A 21 -2.25 -17.17 -21.11
N ARG A 22 -1.04 -16.59 -21.22
CA ARG A 22 -0.61 -15.37 -20.50
C ARG A 22 -0.63 -14.11 -21.38
N LYS A 23 -0.94 -14.23 -22.68
CA LYS A 23 -1.05 -13.07 -23.58
C LYS A 23 -2.22 -12.19 -23.14
N GLY A 24 -2.05 -10.87 -23.25
CA GLY A 24 -3.07 -9.90 -22.82
C GLY A 24 -3.30 -9.84 -21.30
N LYS A 25 -2.50 -10.55 -20.50
CA LYS A 25 -2.62 -10.58 -19.04
C LYS A 25 -1.39 -10.01 -18.34
N VAL A 26 -1.61 -9.46 -17.16
CA VAL A 26 -0.62 -8.95 -16.24
C VAL A 26 -0.87 -9.60 -14.89
N ILE A 27 0.18 -10.10 -14.24
CA ILE A 27 0.11 -10.48 -12.83
C ILE A 27 0.56 -9.29 -12.01
N VAL A 28 -0.31 -8.86 -11.09
CA VAL A 28 0.00 -7.86 -10.07
C VAL A 28 0.32 -8.61 -8.79
N ILE A 29 1.41 -8.23 -8.12
CA ILE A 29 1.93 -8.91 -6.93
C ILE A 29 2.17 -7.86 -5.84
N ASP A 30 1.58 -8.07 -4.67
CA ASP A 30 1.86 -7.31 -3.47
C ASP A 30 2.90 -8.01 -2.57
N ALA A 31 4.13 -7.52 -2.63
CA ALA A 31 5.23 -7.94 -1.77
C ALA A 31 5.50 -6.97 -0.60
N SER A 32 4.57 -6.05 -0.30
CA SER A 32 4.74 -4.96 0.67
C SER A 32 4.92 -5.41 2.13
N SER A 33 4.67 -6.68 2.44
CA SER A 33 4.97 -7.29 3.75
C SER A 33 5.95 -8.46 3.67
N ILE A 34 6.54 -8.71 2.49
CA ILE A 34 7.48 -9.81 2.24
C ILE A 34 8.91 -9.30 2.37
N TYR A 35 9.27 -8.92 3.58
CA TYR A 35 10.63 -8.52 3.95
C TYR A 35 10.79 -8.57 5.46
N ARG A 36 12.04 -8.61 5.92
CA ARG A 36 12.36 -8.45 7.33
C ARG A 36 12.57 -6.98 7.66
N LYS A 37 11.71 -6.44 8.52
CA LYS A 37 11.81 -5.05 9.00
C LYS A 37 13.06 -4.91 9.88
N GLY A 38 13.90 -3.93 9.58
CA GLY A 38 15.04 -3.57 10.41
C GLY A 38 14.93 -2.14 10.91
N ARG A 39 15.74 -1.80 11.91
CA ARG A 39 15.70 -0.47 12.56
C ARG A 39 16.12 0.67 11.62
N ALA A 40 17.15 0.44 10.81
CA ALA A 40 17.69 1.42 9.87
C ALA A 40 17.26 1.18 8.42
N GLN A 41 16.89 -0.06 8.08
CA GLN A 41 16.47 -0.46 6.74
C GLN A 41 15.69 -1.78 6.76
N ASN A 42 14.98 -2.05 5.67
CA ASN A 42 14.30 -3.32 5.43
C ASN A 42 15.17 -4.26 4.59
N PHE A 43 15.17 -5.54 4.94
CA PHE A 43 15.97 -6.59 4.32
C PHE A 43 15.11 -7.54 3.49
N LEU A 44 15.50 -7.75 2.24
CA LEU A 44 14.93 -8.77 1.37
C LEU A 44 15.84 -10.00 1.43
N ASP A 45 15.65 -10.83 2.46
CA ASP A 45 16.38 -12.10 2.62
C ASP A 45 16.04 -13.08 1.46
N PRO A 46 16.88 -14.10 1.17
CA PRO A 46 16.70 -15.01 0.03
C PRO A 46 15.33 -15.67 -0.04
N GLU A 47 14.79 -16.10 1.09
CA GLU A 47 13.46 -16.75 1.22
C GLU A 47 12.33 -15.84 0.69
N HIS A 48 12.41 -14.52 0.96
CA HIS A 48 11.45 -13.55 0.45
C HIS A 48 11.50 -13.45 -1.08
N ALA A 49 12.72 -13.45 -1.65
CA ALA A 49 12.90 -13.39 -3.09
C ALA A 49 12.41 -14.68 -3.77
N GLU A 50 12.68 -15.84 -3.18
CA GLU A 50 12.18 -17.14 -3.64
C GLU A 50 10.65 -17.16 -3.69
N GLN A 51 9.98 -16.65 -2.63
CA GLN A 51 8.52 -16.56 -2.61
C GLN A 51 7.97 -15.65 -3.72
N ILE A 52 8.58 -14.48 -3.95
CA ILE A 52 8.16 -13.56 -5.03
C ILE A 52 8.35 -14.23 -6.40
N VAL A 53 9.46 -14.91 -6.61
CA VAL A 53 9.74 -15.65 -7.85
C VAL A 53 8.73 -16.78 -8.05
N ALA A 54 8.37 -17.51 -6.98
CA ALA A 54 7.37 -18.56 -7.04
C ALA A 54 6.01 -18.01 -7.52
N TRP A 55 5.57 -16.86 -7.02
CA TRP A 55 4.35 -16.21 -7.50
C TRP A 55 4.41 -15.80 -8.97
N VAL A 56 5.54 -15.24 -9.42
CA VAL A 56 5.75 -14.89 -10.84
C VAL A 56 5.68 -16.13 -11.73
N GLN A 57 6.25 -17.24 -11.27
CA GLN A 57 6.29 -18.50 -12.01
C GLN A 57 4.90 -19.16 -12.08
N ALA A 58 4.21 -19.26 -10.94
CA ALA A 58 2.87 -19.84 -10.84
C ALA A 58 1.85 -19.08 -11.71
N PHE A 59 1.91 -17.74 -11.70
CA PHE A 59 1.02 -16.89 -12.49
C PHE A 59 -0.47 -17.16 -12.21
N GLU A 60 -0.80 -17.23 -10.92
CA GLU A 60 -2.13 -17.52 -10.41
C GLU A 60 -2.56 -16.49 -9.37
N ASP A 61 -3.84 -16.48 -9.04
CA ASP A 61 -4.40 -15.65 -7.99
C ASP A 61 -4.09 -16.29 -6.62
N VAL A 62 -3.60 -15.48 -5.70
CA VAL A 62 -3.32 -15.84 -4.31
C VAL A 62 -3.96 -14.77 -3.45
N GLU A 63 -4.82 -15.20 -2.53
CA GLU A 63 -5.53 -14.31 -1.62
C GLU A 63 -4.58 -13.29 -0.98
N ASP A 64 -4.97 -12.02 -1.05
CA ASP A 64 -4.25 -10.86 -0.52
C ASP A 64 -2.83 -10.63 -1.06
N ARG A 65 -2.39 -11.38 -2.09
CA ARG A 65 -1.00 -11.36 -2.57
C ARG A 65 -0.88 -11.16 -4.06
N THR A 66 -1.65 -11.87 -4.86
CA THR A 66 -1.50 -11.82 -6.32
C THR A 66 -2.84 -11.79 -7.01
N ARG A 67 -2.89 -11.07 -8.13
CA ARG A 67 -4.06 -11.05 -9.01
C ARG A 67 -3.61 -11.01 -10.46
N VAL A 68 -4.14 -11.93 -11.26
CA VAL A 68 -3.98 -11.97 -12.71
C VAL A 68 -5.11 -11.18 -13.35
N VAL A 69 -4.76 -10.06 -13.95
CA VAL A 69 -5.70 -9.13 -14.58
C VAL A 69 -5.49 -9.06 -16.08
N THR A 70 -6.55 -8.79 -16.83
CA THR A 70 -6.48 -8.56 -18.27
C THR A 70 -6.21 -7.07 -18.58
N LEU A 71 -5.84 -6.78 -19.83
CA LEU A 71 -5.66 -5.39 -20.26
C LEU A 71 -6.97 -4.60 -20.24
N GLU A 72 -8.11 -5.26 -20.48
CA GLU A 72 -9.43 -4.64 -20.41
C GLU A 72 -9.80 -4.27 -18.96
N GLU A 73 -9.40 -5.06 -17.96
CA GLU A 73 -9.54 -4.71 -16.54
C GLU A 73 -8.66 -3.50 -16.18
N ILE A 74 -7.43 -3.43 -16.71
CA ILE A 74 -6.52 -2.30 -16.49
C ILE A 74 -7.06 -1.02 -17.15
N GLU A 75 -7.61 -1.13 -18.36
CA GLU A 75 -8.22 0.02 -19.06
C GLU A 75 -9.40 0.61 -18.29
N LYS A 76 -10.24 -0.23 -17.66
CA LYS A 76 -11.35 0.23 -16.80
C LYS A 76 -10.88 1.02 -15.58
N GLU A 77 -9.66 0.77 -15.12
CA GLU A 77 -9.01 1.49 -14.03
C GLU A 77 -8.14 2.67 -14.55
N ASP A 78 -8.41 3.18 -15.75
CA ASP A 78 -7.71 4.31 -16.38
C ASP A 78 -6.19 4.06 -16.53
N TRP A 79 -5.82 2.83 -16.88
CA TRP A 79 -4.44 2.38 -17.06
C TRP A 79 -3.54 2.52 -15.82
N THR A 80 -4.14 2.68 -14.63
CA THR A 80 -3.38 2.69 -13.38
C THR A 80 -2.76 1.32 -13.12
N LEU A 81 -1.54 1.29 -12.60
CA LEU A 81 -0.89 0.06 -12.14
C LEU A 81 -0.73 0.04 -10.62
N ASN A 82 -1.53 0.86 -9.92
CA ASN A 82 -1.53 0.87 -8.48
C ASN A 82 -2.02 -0.49 -7.95
N ILE A 83 -1.15 -1.15 -7.17
CA ILE A 83 -1.37 -2.50 -6.64
C ILE A 83 -2.70 -2.59 -5.87
N SER A 84 -3.06 -1.53 -5.13
CA SER A 84 -4.28 -1.51 -4.31
C SER A 84 -5.59 -1.56 -5.10
N ARG A 85 -5.54 -1.43 -6.43
CA ARG A 85 -6.70 -1.62 -7.31
C ARG A 85 -6.97 -3.08 -7.63
N TYR A 86 -5.98 -3.94 -7.47
CA TYR A 86 -6.02 -5.33 -7.96
C TYR A 86 -5.80 -6.36 -6.85
N VAL A 87 -4.98 -6.01 -5.87
CA VAL A 87 -4.72 -6.84 -4.69
C VAL A 87 -5.21 -6.04 -3.48
N LEU A 88 -6.26 -6.55 -2.84
CA LEU A 88 -6.73 -5.98 -1.60
C LEU A 88 -5.83 -6.48 -0.47
N PRO A 89 -5.53 -5.63 0.53
CA PRO A 89 -4.91 -6.13 1.74
C PRO A 89 -5.87 -7.12 2.42
N PRO A 90 -5.33 -8.04 3.25
CA PRO A 90 -6.18 -8.94 4.03
C PRO A 90 -7.26 -8.14 4.75
N ILE A 91 -8.49 -8.62 4.68
CA ILE A 91 -9.58 -8.08 5.49
C ILE A 91 -9.28 -8.47 6.94
N GLY A 92 -8.44 -7.68 7.60
CA GLY A 92 -7.94 -7.89 8.95
C GLY A 92 -8.11 -6.63 9.78
N GLU A 93 -8.67 -6.84 10.98
CA GLU A 93 -9.19 -5.88 11.96
C GLU A 93 -10.52 -5.21 11.59
N ASP A 94 -11.32 -5.05 12.64
CA ASP A 94 -12.70 -4.55 12.73
C ASP A 94 -12.78 -3.14 12.10
N ILE A 95 -12.83 -3.05 10.77
CA ILE A 95 -12.96 -1.77 10.08
C ILE A 95 -14.33 -1.21 10.51
N PRO A 96 -14.36 -0.12 11.31
CA PRO A 96 -15.62 0.39 11.79
C PRO A 96 -16.48 0.80 10.59
N PRO A 97 -17.80 0.57 10.63
CA PRO A 97 -18.71 1.02 9.59
C PRO A 97 -18.45 2.49 9.23
N LEU A 98 -18.61 2.84 7.95
CA LEU A 98 -18.31 4.20 7.48
C LEU A 98 -18.90 5.32 8.37
N PRO A 99 -20.14 5.23 8.88
CA PRO A 99 -20.68 6.24 9.80
C PRO A 99 -19.87 6.39 11.09
N GLU A 100 -19.42 5.28 11.67
CA GLU A 100 -18.61 5.26 12.89
C GLU A 100 -17.20 5.82 12.62
N ALA A 101 -16.57 5.41 11.51
CA ALA A 101 -15.29 5.96 11.08
C ALA A 101 -15.36 7.49 10.89
N VAL A 102 -16.43 7.99 10.27
CA VAL A 102 -16.65 9.43 10.07
C VAL A 102 -16.88 10.16 11.40
N ALA A 103 -17.65 9.56 12.33
CA ALA A 103 -17.88 10.14 13.64
C ALA A 103 -16.58 10.23 14.45
N ALA A 104 -15.80 9.15 14.50
CA ALA A 104 -14.50 9.11 15.15
C ALA A 104 -13.53 10.15 14.55
N PHE A 105 -13.49 10.26 13.22
CA PHE A 105 -12.67 11.28 12.54
C PHE A 105 -13.06 12.71 12.93
N LYS A 106 -14.36 13.02 12.94
CA LYS A 106 -14.86 14.35 13.34
C LYS A 106 -14.51 14.68 14.79
N GLN A 107 -14.62 13.70 15.69
CA GLN A 107 -14.24 13.88 17.09
C GLN A 107 -12.74 14.18 17.22
N ALA A 108 -11.89 13.36 16.59
CA ALA A 108 -10.44 13.57 16.58
C ALA A 108 -10.05 14.95 16.00
N LEU A 109 -10.76 15.41 14.96
CA LEU A 109 -10.56 16.74 14.39
C LEU A 109 -10.92 17.87 15.37
N ALA A 110 -12.02 17.71 16.12
CA ALA A 110 -12.41 18.68 17.15
C ALA A 110 -11.36 18.75 18.27
N ASP A 111 -10.88 17.58 18.73
CA ASP A 111 -9.86 17.49 19.77
C ASP A 111 -8.53 18.11 19.32
N ALA A 112 -8.13 17.86 18.08
CA ALA A 112 -6.92 18.45 17.49
C ALA A 112 -7.01 19.98 17.40
N ARG A 113 -8.18 20.52 17.03
CA ARG A 113 -8.41 21.97 17.00
C ARG A 113 -8.35 22.57 18.41
N ALA A 114 -9.03 21.96 19.37
CA ALA A 114 -8.99 22.41 20.75
C ALA A 114 -7.57 22.36 21.34
N ALA A 115 -6.77 21.36 20.98
CA ALA A 115 -5.36 21.29 21.37
C ALA A 115 -4.52 22.40 20.72
N ALA A 116 -4.76 22.71 19.44
CA ALA A 116 -4.10 23.81 18.74
C ALA A 116 -4.46 25.18 19.34
N ASP A 117 -5.73 25.40 19.70
CA ASP A 117 -6.18 26.63 20.35
C ASP A 117 -5.53 26.80 21.73
N ARG A 118 -5.49 25.72 22.54
CA ARG A 118 -4.77 25.73 23.83
C ARG A 118 -3.28 26.04 23.66
N LEU A 119 -2.63 25.44 22.66
CA LEU A 119 -1.22 25.72 22.36
C LEU A 119 -1.03 27.20 22.00
N ARG A 120 -1.92 27.76 21.16
CA ARG A 120 -1.89 29.17 20.78
C ARG A 120 -2.03 30.08 21.99
N GLU A 121 -2.97 29.81 22.89
CA GLU A 121 -3.13 30.58 24.13
C GLU A 121 -1.88 30.57 25.00
N VAL A 122 -1.26 29.41 25.20
CA VAL A 122 -0.02 29.27 25.98
C VAL A 122 1.11 30.07 25.34
N LEU A 123 1.25 29.99 24.01
CA LEU A 123 2.29 30.72 23.27
C LEU A 123 2.07 32.25 23.31
N THR A 124 0.83 32.72 23.22
CA THR A 124 0.50 34.16 23.35
C THR A 124 0.77 34.65 24.78
N LYS A 125 0.31 33.92 25.81
CA LYS A 125 0.56 34.28 27.22
C LYS A 125 2.05 34.27 27.56
N GLY A 126 2.81 33.36 26.97
CA GLY A 126 4.26 33.28 27.13
C GLY A 126 5.06 34.30 26.30
N GLY A 127 4.41 35.13 25.48
CA GLY A 127 5.07 36.14 24.64
C GLY A 127 5.82 35.58 23.42
N TRP A 128 5.59 34.32 23.05
CA TRP A 128 6.23 33.64 21.93
C TRP A 128 5.52 33.91 20.60
N LEU A 129 4.24 34.30 20.65
CA LEU A 129 3.47 34.81 19.53
C LEU A 129 3.15 36.29 19.79
N ARG A 130 3.49 37.15 18.83
CA ARG A 130 3.09 38.57 18.80
C ARG A 130 1.72 38.74 18.19
#